data_AF-A0A2B5FUP7-F1
#
_entry.id   AF-A0A2B5FUP7-F1
#
_cell.length_a   1.000
_cell.length_b   1.000
_cell.length_c   1.000
_cell.angle_alpha   90.00
_cell.angle_beta   90.00
_cell.angle_gamma   90.00
#
_symmetry.space_group_name_H-M   'P 1'
#
loop_
_entity.id
_entity.type
_entity.pdbx_description
1 polymer ?
#
loop_
_entity_poly.entity_id
_entity_poly.type
_entity_poly.pdbx_seq_one_letter_code
_entity_poly.pdbx_strand_id
1 'polypeptide(L)'
;MKRVFNLFIALLFIVFICSGCIDSNLPQNTVPQMYEMEKNIKKEVWNQLSNQEKQHIIGAWENATMTKTVLHKYNSHQTNKHYEGETVYLVHFPSDKAEKFNVYVDVDTSKIISYDK
;
A
#
# COMPACT_ATOMS: atom_id res chain seq x y z
N MET A 1 45.62 27.06 -35.66
CA MET A 1 45.29 26.17 -34.52
C MET A 1 44.49 26.83 -33.38
N LYS A 2 44.19 28.14 -33.38
CA LYS A 2 43.41 28.79 -32.29
C LYS A 2 41.88 28.79 -32.50
N ARG A 3 41.40 28.73 -33.76
CA ARG A 3 39.94 28.74 -34.08
C ARG A 3 39.24 27.40 -33.90
N VAL A 4 39.93 26.29 -34.15
CA VAL A 4 39.41 24.93 -33.90
C VAL A 4 39.36 24.59 -32.41
N PHE A 5 40.28 25.12 -31.60
CA PHE A 5 40.30 24.92 -30.15
C PHE A 5 39.13 25.61 -29.43
N ASN A 6 38.69 26.79 -29.92
CA ASN A 6 37.52 27.49 -29.39
C ASN A 6 36.17 26.83 -29.75
N LEU A 7 36.12 26.00 -30.80
CA LEU A 7 34.90 25.24 -31.14
C LEU A 7 34.71 24.02 -30.23
N PHE A 8 35.78 23.40 -29.75
CA PHE A 8 35.71 22.27 -28.81
C PHE A 8 35.28 22.70 -27.39
N ILE A 9 35.67 23.90 -26.94
CA ILE A 9 35.26 24.44 -25.63
C ILE A 9 33.77 24.81 -25.62
N ALA A 10 33.21 25.29 -26.74
CA ALA A 10 31.79 25.58 -26.85
C ALA A 10 30.92 24.31 -26.85
N LEU A 11 31.43 23.19 -27.37
CA LEU A 11 30.71 21.91 -27.45
C LEU A 11 30.61 21.18 -26.09
N LEU A 12 31.55 21.42 -25.17
CA LEU A 12 31.53 20.82 -23.82
C LEU A 12 30.50 21.44 -22.87
N PHE A 13 29.99 22.64 -23.17
CA PHE A 13 28.96 23.30 -22.34
C PHE A 13 27.52 22.89 -22.67
N ILE A 14 27.29 22.19 -23.78
CA ILE A 14 25.92 21.84 -24.25
C ILE A 14 25.39 20.54 -23.60
N VAL A 15 26.22 19.75 -22.92
CA VAL A 15 25.81 18.45 -22.36
C VAL A 15 25.36 18.52 -20.88
N PHE A 16 25.34 19.71 -20.27
CA PHE A 16 25.00 19.87 -18.85
C PHE A 16 23.62 20.49 -18.59
N ILE A 17 22.62 20.18 -19.43
CA ILE A 17 21.21 20.45 -19.12
C ILE A 17 20.39 19.16 -19.23
N CYS A 18 20.87 18.12 -18.55
CA CYS A 18 20.04 17.01 -18.09
C CYS A 18 20.17 16.91 -16.55
N SER A 19 20.08 18.03 -15.85
CA SER A 19 19.63 18.00 -14.46
C SER A 19 18.15 17.66 -14.54
N GLY A 20 17.87 16.37 -14.34
CA GLY A 20 16.53 15.83 -14.39
C GLY A 20 15.56 16.68 -13.56
N CYS A 21 14.32 16.74 -14.02
CA CYS A 21 13.21 16.99 -13.10
C CYS A 21 13.25 15.86 -12.07
N ILE A 22 13.95 16.09 -10.96
CA ILE A 22 13.54 15.49 -9.71
C ILE A 22 12.22 16.18 -9.44
N ASP A 23 11.10 15.51 -9.71
CA ASP A 23 9.82 15.87 -9.13
C ASP A 23 9.96 15.71 -7.61
N SER A 24 10.56 16.70 -6.96
CA SER A 24 10.55 16.89 -5.53
C SER A 24 9.19 17.47 -5.10
N ASN A 25 8.13 16.78 -5.51
CA ASN A 25 6.81 16.87 -4.91
C ASN A 25 6.46 15.49 -4.34
N LEU A 26 7.32 14.96 -3.47
CA LEU A 26 6.81 14.08 -2.41
C LEU A 26 6.50 15.01 -1.24
N PRO A 27 5.22 15.32 -0.94
CA PRO A 27 4.90 16.13 0.22
C PRO A 27 5.51 15.44 1.44
N GLN A 28 6.34 16.16 2.21
CA GLN A 28 6.86 15.68 3.50
C GLN A 28 5.73 15.27 4.47
N ASN A 29 4.48 15.67 4.19
CA ASN A 29 3.27 15.28 4.92
C ASN A 29 2.69 13.91 4.54
N THR A 30 3.14 13.28 3.44
CA THR A 30 2.50 12.05 2.91
C THR A 30 2.80 10.82 3.76
N VAL A 31 4.01 10.70 4.31
CA VAL A 31 4.41 9.55 5.14
C VAL A 31 3.67 9.55 6.49
N PRO A 32 3.59 10.67 7.24
CA PRO A 32 2.76 10.73 8.44
C PRO A 32 1.28 10.47 8.17
N GLN A 33 0.75 10.99 7.07
CA GLN A 33 -0.66 10.80 6.69
C GLN A 33 -0.97 9.34 6.34
N MET A 34 -0.10 8.68 5.56
CA MET A 34 -0.29 7.27 5.19
C MET A 34 -0.16 6.36 6.42
N TYR A 35 0.78 6.65 7.32
CA TYR A 35 0.96 5.91 8.57
C TYR A 35 -0.27 6.02 9.49
N GLU A 36 -0.81 7.23 9.70
CA GLU A 36 -2.02 7.40 10.52
C GLU A 36 -3.26 6.80 9.86
N MET A 37 -3.36 6.85 8.52
CA MET A 37 -4.42 6.17 7.78
C MET A 37 -4.35 4.65 8.00
N GLU A 38 -3.20 4.04 7.79
CA GLU A 38 -3.00 2.59 7.98
C GLU A 38 -3.36 2.16 9.42
N LYS A 39 -2.90 2.93 10.40
CA LYS A 39 -3.23 2.71 11.81
C LYS A 39 -4.72 2.77 12.09
N ASN A 40 -5.43 3.74 11.52
CA ASN A 40 -6.88 3.86 11.68
C ASN A 40 -7.63 2.71 11.02
N ILE A 41 -7.23 2.29 9.83
CA ILE A 41 -7.84 1.15 9.13
C ILE A 41 -7.64 -0.13 9.93
N LYS A 42 -6.42 -0.42 10.41
CA LYS A 42 -6.15 -1.61 11.24
C LYS A 42 -7.01 -1.67 12.51
N LYS A 43 -7.17 -0.53 13.19
CA LYS A 43 -8.04 -0.41 14.38
C LYS A 43 -9.50 -0.67 14.03
N GLU A 44 -9.99 -0.06 12.96
CA GLU A 44 -11.37 -0.18 12.55
C GLU A 44 -11.72 -1.62 12.15
N VAL A 45 -10.85 -2.26 11.38
CA VAL A 45 -10.96 -3.68 11.02
C VAL A 45 -10.95 -4.56 12.26
N TRP A 46 -10.03 -4.34 13.20
CA TRP A 46 -10.00 -5.06 14.47
C TRP A 46 -11.30 -4.91 15.26
N ASN A 47 -11.91 -3.72 15.28
CA ASN A 47 -13.18 -3.49 15.98
C ASN A 47 -14.36 -4.23 15.34
N GLN A 48 -14.31 -4.46 14.03
CA GLN A 48 -15.32 -5.22 13.30
C GLN A 48 -15.20 -6.74 13.51
N LEU A 49 -14.02 -7.25 13.88
CA LEU A 49 -13.84 -8.68 14.18
C LEU A 49 -14.61 -9.10 15.44
N SER A 50 -15.25 -10.25 15.37
CA SER A 50 -15.88 -10.93 16.49
C SER A 50 -14.84 -11.39 17.53
N ASN A 51 -15.30 -11.64 18.75
CA ASN A 51 -14.45 -12.17 19.80
C ASN A 51 -13.86 -13.55 19.45
N GLN A 52 -14.61 -14.38 18.71
CA GLN A 52 -14.16 -15.71 18.28
C GLN A 52 -13.02 -15.62 17.26
N GLU A 53 -13.07 -14.65 16.35
CA GLU A 53 -11.97 -14.41 15.40
C GLU A 53 -10.71 -13.91 16.13
N LYS A 54 -10.88 -12.99 17.08
CA LYS A 54 -9.77 -12.43 17.87
C LYS A 54 -9.05 -13.48 18.72
N GLN A 55 -9.74 -14.54 19.15
CA GLN A 55 -9.13 -15.61 19.97
C GLN A 55 -7.94 -16.30 19.31
N HIS A 56 -7.86 -16.28 17.98
CA HIS A 56 -6.82 -16.94 17.21
C HIS A 56 -5.78 -15.95 16.64
N ILE A 57 -5.91 -14.66 16.93
CA ILE A 57 -4.95 -13.64 16.51
C ILE A 57 -3.89 -13.48 17.59
N ILE A 58 -2.62 -13.50 17.17
CA ILE A 58 -1.49 -13.25 18.05
C ILE A 58 -1.30 -11.74 18.23
N GLY A 59 -1.73 -11.27 19.41
CA GLY A 59 -1.61 -9.88 19.84
C GLY A 59 -2.80 -9.01 19.41
N ALA A 60 -2.54 -7.83 18.85
CA ALA A 60 -3.56 -6.81 18.62
C ALA A 60 -3.44 -6.16 17.23
N TRP A 61 -4.27 -5.15 16.97
CA TRP A 61 -4.35 -4.46 15.68
C TRP A 61 -3.00 -3.86 15.23
N GLU A 62 -2.14 -3.49 16.17
CA GLU A 62 -0.79 -2.95 15.91
C GLU A 62 0.10 -3.95 15.16
N ASN A 63 -0.12 -5.25 15.37
CA ASN A 63 0.68 -6.32 14.79
C ASN A 63 0.23 -6.70 13.38
N ALA A 64 -0.90 -6.17 12.93
CA ALA A 64 -1.39 -6.45 11.59
C ALA A 64 -0.49 -5.77 10.55
N THR A 65 -0.38 -6.37 9.38
CA THR A 65 0.19 -5.73 8.19
C THR A 65 -0.91 -5.38 7.20
N MET A 66 -0.70 -4.35 6.38
CA MET A 66 -1.67 -3.91 5.40
C MET A 66 -1.00 -3.72 4.04
N THR A 67 -1.61 -4.25 2.99
CA THR A 67 -1.17 -4.03 1.61
C THR A 67 -2.36 -3.65 0.74
N LYS A 68 -2.13 -2.92 -0.35
CA LYS A 68 -3.13 -2.74 -1.41
C LYS A 68 -3.03 -3.89 -2.40
N THR A 69 -4.17 -4.41 -2.82
CA THR A 69 -4.25 -5.49 -3.82
C THR A 69 -5.52 -5.36 -4.64
N VAL A 70 -5.62 -6.15 -5.70
CA VAL A 70 -6.85 -6.29 -6.49
C VAL A 70 -7.62 -7.52 -5.99
N LEU A 71 -8.89 -7.34 -5.67
CA LEU A 71 -9.73 -8.44 -5.21
C LEU A 71 -10.24 -9.25 -6.39
N HIS A 72 -10.05 -10.56 -6.29
CA HIS A 72 -10.58 -11.53 -7.24
C HIS A 72 -11.32 -12.64 -6.53
N LYS A 73 -12.36 -13.17 -7.18
CA LYS A 73 -13.23 -14.25 -6.69
C LYS A 73 -12.50 -15.53 -6.30
N TYR A 74 -11.32 -15.76 -6.86
CA TYR A 74 -10.55 -16.98 -6.60
C TYR A 74 -9.68 -16.86 -5.34
N ASN A 75 -9.45 -15.64 -4.84
CA ASN A 75 -8.62 -15.37 -3.67
C ASN A 75 -9.44 -15.17 -2.38
N SER A 76 -10.77 -15.27 -2.42
CA SER A 76 -11.58 -14.89 -1.27
C SER A 76 -12.85 -15.74 -1.11
N HIS A 77 -13.26 -15.93 0.14
CA HIS A 77 -14.52 -16.58 0.48
C HIS A 77 -15.69 -15.62 0.29
N GLN A 78 -16.64 -15.99 -0.57
CA GLN A 78 -17.91 -15.28 -0.74
C GLN A 78 -17.76 -13.80 -1.16
N THR A 79 -16.88 -13.54 -2.12
CA THR A 79 -16.72 -12.19 -2.68
C THR A 79 -18.05 -11.65 -3.18
N ASN A 80 -18.47 -10.50 -2.67
CA ASN A 80 -19.51 -9.72 -3.34
C ASN A 80 -18.98 -9.36 -4.73
N LYS A 81 -19.71 -9.79 -5.79
CA LYS A 81 -19.32 -9.60 -7.20
C LYS A 81 -19.03 -8.13 -7.55
N HIS A 82 -19.57 -7.19 -6.77
CA HIS A 82 -19.29 -5.77 -6.92
C HIS A 82 -17.80 -5.42 -6.80
N TYR A 83 -17.04 -6.16 -5.98
CA TYR A 83 -15.62 -5.87 -5.73
C TYR A 83 -14.67 -6.69 -6.62
N GLU A 84 -15.16 -7.44 -7.62
CA GLU A 84 -14.29 -8.16 -8.55
C GLU A 84 -13.50 -7.18 -9.42
N GLY A 85 -12.17 -7.26 -9.35
CA GLY A 85 -11.27 -6.36 -10.07
C GLY A 85 -11.05 -5.01 -9.37
N GLU A 86 -11.67 -4.78 -8.21
CA GLU A 86 -11.52 -3.54 -7.45
C GLU A 86 -10.25 -3.53 -6.60
N THR A 87 -9.70 -2.34 -6.37
CA THR A 87 -8.58 -2.16 -5.45
C THR A 87 -9.08 -2.15 -4.01
N VAL A 88 -8.53 -3.02 -3.19
CA VAL A 88 -8.90 -3.22 -1.78
C VAL A 88 -7.66 -3.21 -0.90
N TYR A 89 -7.84 -3.02 0.40
CA TYR A 89 -6.80 -3.33 1.38
C TYR A 89 -6.89 -4.81 1.76
N LEU A 90 -5.73 -5.47 1.84
CA LEU A 90 -5.58 -6.77 2.48
C LEU A 90 -4.90 -6.54 3.83
N VAL A 91 -5.63 -6.81 4.91
CA VAL A 91 -5.11 -6.74 6.28
C VAL A 91 -4.81 -8.15 6.76
N HIS A 92 -3.55 -8.39 7.09
CA HIS A 92 -3.07 -9.67 7.61
C HIS A 92 -2.86 -9.56 9.12
N PHE A 93 -3.55 -10.41 9.88
CA PHE A 93 -3.30 -10.59 11.30
C PHE A 93 -2.45 -11.84 11.52
N PRO A 94 -1.37 -11.75 12.31
CA PRO A 94 -0.64 -12.94 12.77
C PRO A 94 -1.59 -13.87 13.51
N SER A 95 -1.58 -15.17 13.21
CA SER A 95 -2.45 -16.16 13.84
C SER A 95 -1.66 -17.33 14.40
N ASP A 96 -2.20 -17.95 15.44
CA ASP A 96 -1.68 -19.19 16.03
C ASP A 96 -2.09 -20.44 15.24
N LYS A 97 -3.02 -20.29 14.29
CA LYS A 97 -3.38 -21.33 13.34
C LYS A 97 -2.37 -21.38 12.19
N ALA A 98 -2.28 -22.55 11.56
CA ALA A 98 -1.47 -22.73 10.35
C ALA A 98 -1.98 -21.88 9.17
N GLU A 99 -3.27 -21.51 9.20
CA GLU A 99 -3.91 -20.66 8.19
C GLU A 99 -3.73 -19.18 8.55
N LYS A 100 -3.42 -18.37 7.53
CA LYS A 100 -3.28 -16.92 7.70
C LYS A 100 -4.64 -16.30 7.94
N PHE A 101 -4.76 -15.42 8.95
CA PHE A 101 -5.98 -14.65 9.16
C PHE A 101 -5.94 -13.35 8.35
N ASN A 102 -6.52 -13.40 7.15
CA ASN A 102 -6.48 -12.36 6.15
C ASN A 102 -7.88 -11.83 5.87
N VAL A 103 -8.04 -10.51 5.89
CA VAL A 103 -9.31 -9.85 5.59
C VAL A 103 -9.14 -8.82 4.49
N TYR A 104 -10.08 -8.83 3.55
CA TYR A 104 -10.21 -7.82 2.51
C TYR A 104 -11.11 -6.71 3.00
N VAL A 105 -10.68 -5.47 2.76
CA VAL A 105 -11.26 -4.26 3.33
C VAL A 105 -11.45 -3.23 2.23
N ASP A 106 -12.63 -2.65 2.18
CA ASP A 106 -12.96 -1.57 1.26
C ASP A 106 -12.11 -0.32 1.52
N VAL A 107 -11.58 0.29 0.47
CA VAL A 107 -10.60 1.39 0.59
C VAL A 107 -11.21 2.69 1.11
N ASP A 108 -12.50 2.92 0.87
CA ASP A 108 -13.17 4.19 1.18
C ASP A 108 -13.88 4.13 2.54
N THR A 109 -14.45 2.97 2.88
CA THR A 109 -15.30 2.78 4.07
C THR A 109 -14.61 2.02 5.19
N SER A 110 -13.43 1.43 4.94
CA SER A 110 -12.72 0.58 5.90
C SER A 110 -13.54 -0.61 6.42
N LYS A 111 -14.59 -1.02 5.69
CA LYS A 111 -15.44 -2.16 6.05
C LYS A 111 -14.80 -3.46 5.58
N ILE A 112 -14.89 -4.49 6.41
CA ILE A 112 -14.56 -5.86 5.99
C ILE A 112 -15.59 -6.28 4.93
N ILE A 113 -15.09 -6.65 3.75
CA ILE A 113 -15.90 -7.09 2.61
C ILE A 113 -15.81 -8.58 2.36
N SER A 114 -14.70 -9.22 2.73
CA SER A 114 -14.45 -10.63 2.50
C SER A 114 -13.27 -11.14 3.33
N TYR A 115 -13.17 -12.46 3.47
CA TYR A 115 -12.01 -13.15 4.05
C TYR A 115 -11.23 -13.87 2.95
N ASP A 116 -9.96 -14.13 3.19
CA ASP A 116 -9.14 -15.02 2.36
C ASP A 116 -9.68 -16.46 2.35
N LYS A 117 -9.24 -17.23 1.36
CA LYS A 117 -9.67 -18.60 1.14
C LYS A 117 -8.84 -19.65 1.86
#